data_AF-A0A376SAW0-F1
#
_entry.id   AF-A0A376SAW0-F1
#
_cell.length_a   1.000
_cell.length_b   1.000
_cell.length_c   1.000
_cell.angle_alpha   90.00
_cell.angle_beta   90.00
_cell.angle_gamma   90.00
#
_symmetry.space_group_name_H-M   'P 1'
#
loop_
_entity.id
_entity.type
_entity.pdbx_description
1 polymer ?
#
loop_
_entity_poly.entity_id
_entity_poly.type
_entity_poly.pdbx_seq_one_letter_code
_entity_poly.pdbx_strand_id
1 'polypeptide(L)'
;MEFSKPAAWQNDLPLTPADKVSGYNNFYEFGLDKADPAANAGSLKTDPWTLKISGEVSKPLTLDHDDLTRRFPLEERIYRMRCVEAWSMVVPWIGFPLHKLLALAEPTSNAKYVAFETIYAPEQMPGQQDRFIGGGLKYPYIEGLRLDEAMHPLTLMTVGVYGKALPPQNGAPVRLIVPWKYALKD
;
A
#
# COMPACT_ATOMS: atom_id res chain seq x y z
N MET A 1 13.40 0.80 12.41
CA MET A 1 12.64 1.75 11.59
C MET A 1 12.38 2.97 12.46
N GLU A 2 12.92 4.12 12.08
CA GLU A 2 12.74 5.39 12.79
C GLU A 2 11.64 6.20 12.09
N PHE A 3 10.70 6.76 12.85
CA PHE A 3 9.58 7.54 12.32
C PHE A 3 9.12 8.59 13.33
N SER A 4 8.56 9.67 12.81
CA SER A 4 7.97 10.75 13.60
C SER A 4 6.47 10.53 13.84
N LYS A 5 5.90 11.25 14.81
CA LYS A 5 4.44 11.26 15.08
C LYS A 5 3.88 12.68 14.95
N PRO A 6 3.65 13.19 13.73
CA PRO A 6 3.18 14.56 13.55
C PRO A 6 1.80 14.76 14.20
N ALA A 7 1.64 15.85 14.97
CA ALA A 7 0.43 16.10 15.76
C ALA A 7 -0.87 16.07 14.92
N ALA A 8 -0.83 16.51 13.66
CA ALA A 8 -1.97 16.51 12.75
C ALA A 8 -2.54 15.11 12.46
N TRP A 9 -1.74 14.05 12.62
CA TRP A 9 -2.10 12.67 12.28
C TRP A 9 -2.28 11.77 13.50
N GLN A 10 -2.24 12.36 14.69
CA GLN A 10 -2.43 11.69 15.97
C GLN A 10 -3.81 12.06 16.51
N ASN A 11 -4.51 11.09 17.11
CA ASN A 11 -5.87 11.25 17.61
C ASN A 11 -6.22 10.13 18.60
N ASP A 12 -7.32 10.32 19.33
CA ASP A 12 -7.81 9.39 20.34
C ASP A 12 -8.83 8.37 19.80
N LEU A 13 -8.81 8.09 18.49
CA LEU A 13 -9.70 7.09 17.92
C LEU A 13 -9.37 5.70 18.48
N PRO A 14 -10.39 4.87 18.80
CA PRO A 14 -10.15 3.52 19.29
C PRO A 14 -9.48 2.69 18.19
N LEU A 15 -8.22 2.31 18.43
CA LEU A 15 -7.43 1.56 17.46
C LEU A 15 -7.96 0.14 17.27
N THR A 16 -7.90 -0.35 16.03
CA THR A 16 -8.21 -1.75 15.73
C THR A 16 -7.04 -2.63 16.14
N PRO A 17 -7.22 -3.65 17.00
CA PRO A 17 -6.14 -4.51 17.46
C PRO A 17 -5.27 -5.05 16.33
N ALA A 18 -3.95 -5.11 16.56
CA ALA A 18 -2.96 -5.46 15.53
C ALA A 18 -3.20 -6.86 14.94
N ASP A 19 -3.67 -7.81 15.75
CA ASP A 19 -4.06 -9.17 15.32
C ASP A 19 -5.18 -9.15 14.27
N LYS A 20 -6.13 -8.20 14.37
CA LYS A 20 -7.18 -8.03 13.36
C LYS A 20 -6.67 -7.30 12.13
N VAL A 21 -5.84 -6.27 12.30
CA VAL A 21 -5.25 -5.51 11.18
C VAL A 21 -4.43 -6.43 10.26
N SER A 22 -3.77 -7.45 10.82
CA SER A 22 -2.91 -8.38 10.08
C SER A 22 -3.45 -9.81 10.02
N GLY A 23 -4.73 -10.01 10.38
CA GLY A 23 -5.42 -11.31 10.30
C GLY A 23 -6.78 -11.25 9.62
N TYR A 24 -7.30 -10.06 9.33
CA TYR A 24 -8.55 -9.84 8.60
C TYR A 24 -8.28 -8.93 7.40
N ASN A 25 -7.95 -9.55 6.27
CA ASN A 25 -7.38 -8.86 5.12
C ASN A 25 -8.17 -9.19 3.84
N ASN A 26 -8.18 -8.26 2.89
CA ASN A 26 -8.47 -8.55 1.50
C ASN A 26 -7.14 -8.41 0.76
N PHE A 27 -6.69 -9.52 0.16
CA PHE A 27 -5.54 -9.56 -0.73
C PHE A 27 -5.70 -10.79 -1.64
N TYR A 28 -6.36 -10.60 -2.77
CA TYR A 28 -6.96 -11.71 -3.54
C TYR A 28 -5.91 -12.57 -4.25
N GLU A 29 -4.69 -12.03 -4.47
CA GLU A 29 -3.52 -12.82 -4.86
C GLU A 29 -3.21 -13.99 -3.91
N PHE A 30 -3.72 -13.96 -2.68
CA PHE A 30 -3.51 -14.99 -1.66
C PHE A 30 -4.77 -15.73 -1.24
N GLY A 31 -5.94 -15.40 -1.79
CA GLY A 31 -7.23 -16.06 -1.50
C GLY A 31 -8.36 -15.08 -1.19
N LEU A 32 -9.58 -15.62 -1.09
CA LEU A 32 -10.81 -14.82 -0.95
C LEU A 32 -11.26 -14.68 0.50
N ASP A 33 -10.97 -15.67 1.34
CA ASP A 33 -11.34 -15.62 2.74
C ASP A 33 -10.44 -14.65 3.48
N LYS A 34 -11.00 -14.00 4.50
CA LYS A 34 -10.33 -12.91 5.22
C LYS A 34 -9.04 -13.33 5.92
N ALA A 35 -8.89 -14.64 6.18
CA ALA A 35 -7.72 -15.24 6.79
C ALA A 35 -6.70 -15.77 5.78
N ASP A 36 -7.08 -15.95 4.50
CA ASP A 36 -6.21 -16.52 3.47
C ASP A 36 -4.92 -15.70 3.29
N PRO A 37 -4.97 -14.35 3.23
CA PRO A 37 -3.73 -13.57 3.11
C PRO A 37 -2.77 -13.80 4.27
N ALA A 38 -3.27 -13.85 5.52
CA ALA A 38 -2.43 -14.07 6.68
C ALA A 38 -1.81 -15.47 6.70
N ALA A 39 -2.49 -16.47 6.14
CA ALA A 39 -1.99 -17.83 6.03
C ALA A 39 -0.99 -18.02 4.87
N ASN A 40 -1.22 -17.35 3.74
CA ASN A 40 -0.54 -17.67 2.47
C ASN A 40 0.52 -16.64 2.07
N ALA A 41 0.42 -15.37 2.48
CA ALA A 41 1.30 -14.30 2.01
C ALA A 41 2.78 -14.44 2.46
N GLY A 42 3.07 -15.37 3.37
CA GLY A 42 4.45 -15.70 3.76
C GLY A 42 5.30 -16.29 2.63
N SER A 43 4.71 -16.77 1.53
CA SER A 43 5.43 -17.21 0.33
C SER A 43 6.04 -16.07 -0.47
N LEU A 44 5.56 -14.84 -0.29
CA LEU A 44 5.98 -13.68 -1.07
C LEU A 44 7.33 -13.16 -0.60
N LYS A 45 8.29 -13.10 -1.52
CA LYS A 45 9.57 -12.42 -1.28
C LYS A 45 9.38 -10.92 -1.43
N THR A 46 9.53 -10.20 -0.33
CA THR A 46 9.39 -8.73 -0.27
C THR A 46 10.74 -8.00 -0.18
N ASP A 47 11.84 -8.76 -0.12
CA ASP A 47 13.22 -8.30 -0.15
C ASP A 47 14.07 -9.33 -0.93
N PRO A 48 14.77 -8.94 -2.02
CA PRO A 48 14.86 -7.59 -2.61
C PRO A 48 13.54 -7.11 -3.24
N TRP A 49 13.39 -5.79 -3.36
CA TRP A 49 12.25 -5.15 -4.01
C TRP A 49 12.68 -4.10 -5.02
N THR A 50 11.80 -3.79 -5.98
CA THR A 50 12.03 -2.75 -6.99
C THR A 50 10.73 -2.00 -7.23
N LEU A 51 10.70 -0.73 -6.86
CA LEU A 51 9.60 0.19 -7.16
C LEU A 51 10.04 1.16 -8.25
N LYS A 52 9.43 1.07 -9.44
CA LYS A 52 9.79 1.89 -10.60
C LYS A 52 8.78 3.01 -10.82
N ILE A 53 9.28 4.23 -11.02
CA ILE A 53 8.50 5.42 -11.33
C ILE A 53 8.88 5.87 -12.75
N SER A 54 7.90 5.83 -13.65
CA SER A 54 8.08 6.07 -15.08
C SER A 54 6.83 6.70 -15.71
N GLY A 55 6.85 6.95 -17.02
CA GLY A 55 5.74 7.55 -17.76
C GLY A 55 5.97 9.04 -17.99
N GLU A 56 4.92 9.84 -17.80
CA GLU A 56 4.94 11.32 -17.95
C GLU A 56 5.67 12.02 -16.79
N VAL A 57 6.97 11.75 -16.68
CA VAL A 57 7.88 12.28 -15.65
C VAL A 57 9.19 12.74 -16.28
N SER A 58 9.76 13.84 -15.78
CA SER A 58 11.03 14.37 -16.28
C SER A 58 12.24 13.61 -15.73
N LYS A 59 12.11 13.03 -14.52
CA LYS A 59 13.17 12.31 -13.82
C LYS A 59 12.68 10.92 -13.39
N PRO A 60 12.58 9.95 -14.31
CA PRO A 60 12.23 8.59 -13.93
C PRO A 60 13.25 8.05 -12.94
N LEU A 61 12.78 7.35 -11.90
CA LEU A 61 13.62 6.77 -10.86
C LEU A 61 13.14 5.38 -10.47
N THR A 62 14.01 4.65 -9.79
CA THR A 62 13.73 3.33 -9.24
C THR A 62 14.25 3.29 -7.82
N LEU A 63 13.43 2.79 -6.90
CA LEU A 63 13.79 2.58 -5.50
C LEU A 63 13.96 1.08 -5.25
N ASP A 64 14.99 0.73 -4.49
CA ASP A 64 15.16 -0.63 -3.95
C ASP A 64 14.40 -0.79 -2.62
N HIS A 65 14.54 -1.96 -1.98
CA HIS A 65 13.89 -2.24 -0.69
C HIS A 65 14.32 -1.27 0.43
N ASP A 66 15.62 -0.94 0.51
CA ASP A 66 16.17 -0.08 1.55
C ASP A 66 15.67 1.37 1.39
N ASP A 67 15.61 1.85 0.15
CA ASP A 67 15.09 3.17 -0.21
C ASP A 67 13.65 3.39 0.30
N LEU A 68 12.81 2.35 0.33
CA LEU A 68 11.42 2.46 0.83
C LEU A 68 11.35 2.97 2.28
N THR A 69 12.36 2.69 3.11
CA THR A 69 12.36 3.07 4.52
C THR A 69 13.38 4.15 4.87
N ARG A 70 14.36 4.42 3.99
CA ARG A 70 15.44 5.37 4.25
C ARG A 70 15.40 6.63 3.39
N ARG A 71 14.77 6.59 2.21
CA ARG A 71 14.83 7.71 1.25
C ARG A 71 14.02 8.93 1.69
N PHE A 72 12.96 8.70 2.46
CA PHE A 72 12.07 9.73 2.97
C PHE A 72 11.89 9.60 4.48
N PRO A 73 11.71 10.71 5.22
CA PRO A 73 11.38 10.64 6.64
C PRO A 73 10.00 10.00 6.81
N LEU A 74 9.94 8.96 7.65
CA LEU A 74 8.72 8.23 7.94
C LEU A 74 7.87 8.96 9.00
N GLU A 75 6.56 8.83 8.85
CA GLU A 75 5.55 9.44 9.70
C GLU A 75 4.52 8.37 10.10
N GLU A 76 4.15 8.31 11.38
CA GLU A 76 3.00 7.54 11.84
C GLU A 76 1.71 8.36 11.67
N ARG A 77 0.71 7.77 11.01
CA ARG A 77 -0.60 8.39 10.80
C ARG A 77 -1.73 7.45 11.18
N ILE A 78 -2.56 7.87 12.13
CA ILE A 78 -3.73 7.11 12.58
C ILE A 78 -4.91 7.44 11.66
N TYR A 79 -5.17 6.55 10.71
CA TYR A 79 -6.26 6.71 9.75
C TYR A 79 -7.38 5.70 9.98
N ARG A 80 -8.60 6.12 9.61
CA ARG A 80 -9.71 5.19 9.38
C ARG A 80 -9.53 4.58 8.00
N MET A 81 -9.62 3.25 7.91
CA MET A 81 -9.66 2.53 6.65
C MET A 81 -11.06 1.94 6.49
N ARG A 82 -11.70 2.21 5.35
CA ARG A 82 -13.07 1.79 5.07
C ARG A 82 -13.07 0.87 3.86
N CYS A 83 -13.44 -0.39 4.05
CA CYS A 83 -13.64 -1.31 2.94
C CYS A 83 -15.03 -1.10 2.30
N VAL A 84 -15.12 -1.36 1.01
CA VAL A 84 -16.39 -1.34 0.26
C VAL A 84 -17.39 -2.38 0.79
N GLU A 85 -16.91 -3.48 1.39
CA GLU A 85 -17.72 -4.56 1.99
C GLU A 85 -18.34 -4.20 3.35
N ALA A 86 -18.48 -2.91 3.61
CA ALA A 86 -19.15 -2.36 4.77
C ALA A 86 -18.51 -2.63 6.16
N TRP A 87 -17.23 -3.00 6.24
CA TRP A 87 -16.43 -2.99 7.48
C TRP A 87 -15.35 -1.88 7.49
N SER A 88 -14.82 -1.53 8.66
CA SER A 88 -13.80 -0.48 8.79
C SER A 88 -12.85 -0.73 9.95
N MET A 89 -11.64 -0.18 9.85
CA MET A 89 -10.61 -0.24 10.89
C MET A 89 -10.06 1.16 11.19
N VAL A 90 -9.39 1.30 12.33
CA VAL A 90 -8.56 2.45 12.68
C VAL A 90 -7.14 1.93 12.85
N VAL A 91 -6.23 2.36 11.98
CA VAL A 91 -4.92 1.74 11.82
C VAL A 91 -3.80 2.79 11.94
N PRO A 92 -2.79 2.57 12.79
CA PRO A 92 -1.60 3.42 12.87
C PRO A 92 -0.61 3.02 11.77
N TRP A 93 -0.78 3.58 10.57
CA TRP A 93 0.09 3.37 9.42
C TRP A 93 1.41 4.12 9.57
N ILE A 94 2.48 3.60 8.97
CA ILE A 94 3.79 4.24 8.91
C ILE A 94 4.22 4.34 7.46
N GLY A 95 4.63 5.54 7.04
CA GLY A 95 4.99 5.78 5.65
C GLY A 95 5.42 7.21 5.39
N PHE A 96 5.48 7.58 4.12
CA PHE A 96 5.73 8.94 3.67
C PHE A 96 4.65 9.36 2.67
N PRO A 97 4.30 10.66 2.61
CA PRO A 97 3.25 11.10 1.69
C PRO A 97 3.71 10.97 0.23
N LEU A 98 2.81 10.48 -0.63
CA LEU A 98 3.13 10.15 -2.04
C LEU A 98 3.68 11.35 -2.82
N HIS A 99 3.21 12.56 -2.53
CA HIS A 99 3.67 13.78 -3.20
C HIS A 99 5.19 14.01 -3.05
N LYS A 100 5.84 13.53 -1.99
CA LYS A 100 7.31 13.64 -1.83
C LYS A 100 8.04 12.78 -2.87
N LEU A 101 7.51 11.59 -3.17
CA LEU A 101 8.06 10.72 -4.21
C LEU A 101 7.79 11.29 -5.60
N LEU A 102 6.56 11.74 -5.85
CA LEU A 102 6.21 12.36 -7.14
C LEU A 102 7.04 13.63 -7.39
N ALA A 103 7.30 14.44 -6.36
CA ALA A 103 8.14 15.62 -6.51
C ALA A 103 9.56 15.31 -7.01
N LEU A 104 10.16 14.18 -6.60
CA LEU A 104 11.47 13.75 -7.14
C LEU A 104 11.39 13.32 -8.60
N ALA A 105 10.27 12.74 -9.02
CA ALA A 105 10.05 12.29 -10.39
C ALA A 105 9.77 13.45 -11.37
N GLU A 106 9.33 14.60 -10.86
CA GLU A 106 8.98 15.80 -11.64
C GLU A 106 7.96 15.51 -12.76
N PRO A 107 6.67 15.22 -12.43
CA PRO A 107 5.64 14.94 -13.42
C PRO A 107 5.52 16.08 -14.43
N THR A 108 5.37 15.73 -15.71
CA THR A 108 5.26 16.72 -16.79
C THR A 108 3.91 17.44 -16.74
N SER A 109 3.76 18.53 -17.50
CA SER A 109 2.48 19.22 -17.67
C SER A 109 1.39 18.37 -18.33
N ASN A 110 1.77 17.24 -18.95
CA ASN A 110 0.83 16.32 -19.60
C ASN A 110 0.33 15.23 -18.64
N ALA A 111 1.00 15.01 -17.50
CA ALA A 111 0.59 14.05 -16.51
C ALA A 111 -0.75 14.46 -15.87
N LYS A 112 -1.77 13.60 -16.01
CA LYS A 112 -3.11 13.82 -15.43
C LYS A 112 -3.52 12.80 -14.38
N TYR A 113 -2.90 11.63 -14.42
CA TYR A 113 -3.21 10.49 -13.57
C TYR A 113 -1.92 9.79 -13.16
N VAL A 114 -1.98 9.06 -12.04
CA VAL A 114 -0.95 8.15 -11.59
C VAL A 114 -1.55 6.75 -11.59
N ALA A 115 -0.93 5.83 -12.33
CA ALA A 115 -1.28 4.42 -12.34
C ALA A 115 -0.33 3.64 -11.41
N PHE A 116 -0.90 2.71 -10.66
CA PHE A 116 -0.18 1.82 -9.74
C PHE A 116 -0.42 0.38 -10.19
N GLU A 117 0.62 -0.43 -10.17
CA GLU A 117 0.56 -1.85 -10.54
C GLU A 117 1.21 -2.68 -9.43
N THR A 118 0.49 -3.69 -8.94
CA THR A 118 0.99 -4.68 -7.98
C THR A 118 1.94 -5.65 -8.68
N ILE A 119 2.85 -6.27 -7.93
CA ILE A 119 3.75 -7.31 -8.47
C ILE A 119 2.95 -8.46 -9.12
N TYR A 120 3.44 -8.92 -10.27
CA TYR A 120 2.96 -10.16 -10.91
C TYR A 120 3.94 -11.28 -10.61
N ALA A 121 3.54 -12.22 -9.75
CA ALA A 121 4.36 -13.33 -9.30
C ALA A 121 3.49 -14.59 -9.09
N PRO A 122 2.92 -15.18 -10.16
CA PRO A 122 1.93 -16.27 -10.03
C PRO A 122 2.45 -17.49 -9.29
N GLU A 123 3.76 -17.76 -9.32
CA GLU A 123 4.37 -18.85 -8.55
C GLU A 123 4.41 -18.60 -7.02
N GLN A 124 4.33 -17.33 -6.59
CA GLN A 124 4.29 -16.92 -5.18
C GLN A 124 2.88 -16.53 -4.73
N MET A 125 1.99 -16.22 -5.68
CA MET A 125 0.66 -15.65 -5.48
C MET A 125 -0.42 -16.56 -6.09
N PRO A 126 -0.96 -17.52 -5.32
CA PRO A 126 -1.85 -18.57 -5.84
C PRO A 126 -3.12 -18.01 -6.50
N GLY A 127 -3.64 -16.87 -6.04
CA GLY A 127 -4.79 -16.20 -6.64
C GLY A 127 -4.54 -15.71 -8.07
N GLN A 128 -3.28 -15.51 -8.48
CA GLN A 128 -2.96 -15.14 -9.87
C GLN A 128 -3.01 -16.33 -10.84
N GLN A 129 -3.03 -17.57 -10.33
CA GLN A 129 -3.04 -18.79 -11.14
C GLN A 129 -4.43 -19.38 -11.33
N ASP A 130 -5.27 -19.30 -10.30
CA ASP A 130 -6.60 -19.90 -10.30
C ASP A 130 -7.70 -18.84 -10.27
N ARG A 131 -8.64 -18.93 -11.23
CA ARG A 131 -9.72 -17.96 -11.39
C ARG A 131 -10.67 -17.93 -10.19
N PHE A 132 -10.87 -19.05 -9.50
CA PHE A 132 -11.74 -19.13 -8.34
C PHE A 132 -11.04 -18.57 -7.09
N ILE A 133 -9.81 -19.02 -6.81
CA ILE A 133 -9.00 -18.52 -5.68
C ILE A 133 -8.73 -17.01 -5.82
N GLY A 134 -8.45 -16.53 -7.03
CA GLY A 134 -8.21 -15.12 -7.32
C GLY A 134 -9.44 -14.25 -7.52
N GLY A 135 -10.65 -14.78 -7.29
CA GLY A 135 -11.90 -14.01 -7.38
C GLY A 135 -12.24 -13.48 -8.78
N GLY A 136 -11.64 -14.08 -9.82
CA GLY A 136 -11.85 -13.72 -11.22
C GLY A 136 -11.34 -12.32 -11.60
N LEU A 137 -10.45 -11.73 -10.80
CA LEU A 137 -9.81 -10.47 -11.14
C LEU A 137 -8.80 -10.66 -12.28
N LYS A 138 -8.57 -9.59 -13.06
CA LYS A 138 -7.51 -9.56 -14.06
C LYS A 138 -6.23 -9.08 -13.37
N TYR A 139 -5.25 -9.98 -13.23
CA TYR A 139 -3.96 -9.68 -12.63
C TYR A 139 -2.91 -9.22 -13.67
N PRO A 140 -1.88 -8.44 -13.29
CA PRO A 140 -1.67 -7.86 -11.95
C PRO A 140 -2.75 -6.85 -11.56
N TYR A 141 -2.97 -6.65 -10.26
CA TYR A 141 -3.90 -5.64 -9.78
C TYR A 141 -3.38 -4.24 -10.16
N ILE A 142 -4.28 -3.40 -10.70
CA ILE A 142 -3.96 -2.06 -11.17
C ILE A 142 -4.95 -1.07 -10.58
N GLU A 143 -4.44 0.07 -10.12
CA GLU A 143 -5.22 1.19 -9.62
C GLU A 143 -4.79 2.52 -10.21
N GLY A 144 -5.67 3.52 -10.06
CA GLY A 144 -5.42 4.85 -10.60
C GLY A 144 -5.94 5.97 -9.71
N LEU A 145 -5.15 7.04 -9.58
CA LEU A 145 -5.58 8.29 -8.97
C LEU A 145 -5.43 9.44 -9.95
N ARG A 146 -6.30 10.45 -9.84
CA ARG A 146 -6.03 11.73 -10.50
C ARG A 146 -4.79 12.36 -9.86
N LEU A 147 -4.00 13.12 -10.65
CA LEU A 147 -2.71 13.63 -10.17
C LEU A 147 -2.85 14.49 -8.90
N ASP A 148 -3.89 15.30 -8.79
CA ASP A 148 -4.17 16.10 -7.59
C ASP A 148 -4.48 15.23 -6.34
N GLU A 149 -5.19 14.12 -6.50
CA GLU A 149 -5.45 13.14 -5.43
C GLU A 149 -4.17 12.42 -5.00
N ALA A 150 -3.31 12.06 -5.96
CA ALA A 150 -2.00 11.47 -5.70
C ALA A 150 -1.05 12.47 -5.00
N MET A 151 -1.16 13.76 -5.32
CA MET A 151 -0.41 14.86 -4.70
C MET A 151 -1.01 15.33 -3.36
N HIS A 152 -2.22 14.89 -3.01
CA HIS A 152 -2.89 15.31 -1.79
C HIS A 152 -2.11 14.84 -0.54
N PRO A 153 -1.92 15.69 0.49
CA PRO A 153 -1.07 15.38 1.64
C PRO A 153 -1.53 14.17 2.45
N LEU A 154 -2.80 13.75 2.33
CA LEU A 154 -3.32 12.57 3.02
C LEU A 154 -2.94 11.23 2.36
N THR A 155 -2.61 11.21 1.06
CA THR A 155 -2.22 9.98 0.34
C THR A 155 -0.84 9.53 0.79
N LEU A 156 -0.74 8.30 1.29
CA LEU A 156 0.47 7.76 1.91
C LEU A 156 1.01 6.57 1.13
N MET A 157 2.32 6.56 0.90
CA MET A 157 3.09 5.35 0.61
C MET A 157 3.46 4.71 1.94
N THR A 158 2.80 3.60 2.24
CA THR A 158 2.85 2.89 3.52
C THR A 158 3.89 1.79 3.44
N VAL A 159 4.77 1.73 4.43
CA VAL A 159 5.85 0.73 4.54
C VAL A 159 5.86 0.05 5.92
N GLY A 160 5.03 0.53 6.84
CA GLY A 160 4.88 -0.06 8.16
C GLY A 160 3.48 0.08 8.74
N VAL A 161 3.25 -0.66 9.81
CA VAL A 161 2.04 -0.61 10.63
C VAL A 161 2.41 -1.00 12.06
N TYR A 162 1.78 -0.38 13.07
CA TYR A 162 2.01 -0.72 14.48
C TYR A 162 3.49 -0.68 14.92
N GLY A 163 4.25 0.29 14.41
CA GLY A 163 5.66 0.50 14.78
C GLY A 163 6.68 -0.41 14.07
N LYS A 164 6.22 -1.28 13.16
CA LYS A 164 7.06 -2.28 12.47
C LYS A 164 6.85 -2.20 10.96
N ALA A 165 7.71 -2.87 10.20
CA ALA A 165 7.52 -3.06 8.76
C ALA A 165 6.18 -3.77 8.48
N LEU A 166 5.60 -3.53 7.30
CA LEU A 166 4.36 -4.18 6.90
C LEU A 166 4.56 -5.70 6.87
N PRO A 167 3.62 -6.48 7.42
CA PRO A 167 3.57 -7.90 7.15
C PRO A 167 3.00 -8.13 5.72
N PRO A 168 3.34 -9.24 5.05
CA PRO A 168 3.03 -9.43 3.63
C PRO A 168 1.54 -9.41 3.32
N GLN A 169 0.69 -9.91 4.22
CA GLN A 169 -0.78 -9.85 4.09
C GLN A 169 -1.36 -8.42 4.08
N ASN A 170 -0.59 -7.43 4.52
CA ASN A 170 -0.94 -6.02 4.42
C ASN A 170 -0.30 -5.33 3.21
N GLY A 171 0.21 -6.08 2.21
CA GLY A 171 0.79 -5.52 0.99
C GLY A 171 2.25 -5.07 1.14
N ALA A 172 3.03 -5.77 1.95
CA ALA A 172 4.46 -5.48 2.08
C ALA A 172 5.19 -5.69 0.73
N PRO A 173 6.29 -4.96 0.47
CA PRO A 173 6.95 -3.99 1.36
C PRO A 173 6.42 -2.56 1.25
N VAL A 174 5.55 -2.27 0.28
CA VAL A 174 5.00 -0.93 0.04
C VAL A 174 3.55 -0.99 -0.42
N ARG A 175 2.69 -0.19 0.21
CA ARG A 175 1.24 -0.13 -0.07
C ARG A 175 0.73 1.30 -0.16
N LEU A 176 -0.15 1.57 -1.12
CA LEU A 176 -0.86 2.84 -1.22
C LEU A 176 -2.03 2.91 -0.21
N ILE A 177 -2.16 4.03 0.51
CA ILE A 177 -3.30 4.32 1.38
C ILE A 177 -3.91 5.68 1.03
N VAL A 178 -5.21 5.68 0.75
CA VAL A 178 -6.03 6.88 0.44
C VAL A 178 -7.23 6.91 1.39
N PRO A 179 -7.14 7.57 2.56
CA PRO A 179 -8.07 7.34 3.66
C PRO A 179 -9.51 7.83 3.41
N TRP A 180 -9.73 8.68 2.40
CA TRP A 180 -11.08 9.17 2.04
C TRP A 180 -11.75 8.37 0.92
N LYS A 181 -11.06 7.38 0.35
CA LYS A 181 -11.64 6.45 -0.64
C LYS A 181 -11.89 5.10 0.01
N TYR A 182 -12.70 4.27 -0.65
CA TYR A 182 -12.82 2.87 -0.26
C TYR A 182 -11.51 2.14 -0.53
N ALA A 183 -11.07 1.34 0.43
CA ALA A 183 -10.09 0.31 0.18
C ALA A 183 -10.76 -0.81 -0.63
N LEU A 184 -10.21 -1.07 -1.81
CA LEU A 184 -10.61 -2.18 -2.66
C LEU A 184 -9.83 -3.44 -2.27
N LYS A 185 -9.89 -4.47 -3.11
CA LYS A 185 -9.64 -5.86 -2.76
C LYS A 185 -8.17 -6.20 -2.48
N ASP A 186 -7.24 -5.27 -2.75
CA ASP A 186 -5.79 -5.42 -2.58
C ASP A 186 -5.11 -4.25 -1.87
#